data_AF-A0A9D9FZC4-F1
#
_entry.id   AF-A0A9D9FZC4-F1
#
_cell.length_a   1.000
_cell.length_b   1.000
_cell.length_c   1.000
_cell.angle_alpha   90.00
_cell.angle_beta   90.00
_cell.angle_gamma   90.00
#
_symmetry.space_group_name_H-M   'P 1'
#
loop_
_entity.id
_entity.type
_entity.pdbx_description
1 polymer ?
#
loop_
_entity_poly.entity_id
_entity_poly.type
_entity_poly.pdbx_seq_one_letter_code
_entity_poly.pdbx_strand_id
1 'polypeptide(L)'
;MKKTHLISFILLLAISRGFSQIPVETYRKEIQELSSKKEINTYWNKLTKIDQEVLVNATDLKTADSISISNMIRTVLVFEIHGMEAYNPNGVLPILNLAHNYIGKSQLAYWPILVKCAKLGGAIESFGGKYPAYQLESVSLTFYNYSLFNQEPKYPKLIERLQDIKTDNTIDALLNALEHQNKLRALNEVSVLNEWYLQSATDRIDEKTFSFVIMSDNNVYTKSYRRIQKLELVDSNSEAKIYKVENGPFGWKYVYGNDGSLRLIDDADNILIQYTLAN
;
A
#
# COMPACT_ATOMS: atom_id res chain seq x y z
N MET A 1 -41.38 -29.23 7.02
CA MET A 1 -41.02 -27.80 6.95
C MET A 1 -40.04 -27.30 8.04
N LYS A 2 -39.49 -28.12 8.95
CA LYS A 2 -38.54 -27.64 9.99
C LYS A 2 -37.05 -27.83 9.66
N LYS A 3 -36.69 -28.76 8.76
CA LYS A 3 -35.28 -29.05 8.41
C LYS A 3 -34.69 -28.07 7.39
N THR A 4 -35.48 -27.53 6.48
CA THR A 4 -35.02 -26.60 5.44
C THR A 4 -34.61 -25.24 6.01
N HIS A 5 -35.33 -24.73 7.01
CA HIS A 5 -34.97 -23.47 7.68
C HIS A 5 -33.72 -23.60 8.57
N LEU A 6 -33.45 -24.77 9.13
CA LEU A 6 -32.24 -25.01 9.92
C LEU A 6 -30.98 -25.00 9.06
N ILE A 7 -31.05 -25.59 7.85
CA ILE A 7 -29.93 -25.59 6.89
C ILE A 7 -29.68 -24.15 6.37
N SER A 8 -30.74 -23.40 6.05
CA SER A 8 -30.60 -21.99 5.65
C SER A 8 -30.04 -21.10 6.77
N PHE A 9 -30.40 -21.35 8.02
CA PHE A 9 -29.87 -20.62 9.18
C PHE A 9 -28.40 -20.95 9.46
N ILE A 10 -27.98 -22.21 9.27
CA ILE A 10 -26.57 -22.62 9.38
C ILE A 10 -25.74 -22.04 8.22
N LEU A 11 -26.28 -21.97 6.99
CA LEU A 11 -25.62 -21.31 5.86
C LEU A 11 -25.46 -19.80 6.10
N LEU A 12 -26.48 -19.14 6.66
CA LEU A 12 -26.44 -17.72 7.07
C LEU A 12 -25.48 -17.47 8.25
N LEU A 13 -25.30 -18.43 9.16
CA LEU A 13 -24.32 -18.38 10.24
C LEU A 13 -22.88 -18.60 9.76
N ALA A 14 -22.67 -19.41 8.71
CA ALA A 14 -21.37 -19.56 8.07
C ALA A 14 -20.96 -18.31 7.27
N ILE A 15 -21.93 -17.57 6.72
CA ILE A 15 -21.68 -16.31 6.02
C ILE A 15 -21.48 -15.15 7.02
N SER A 16 -22.10 -15.19 8.20
CA SER A 16 -22.00 -14.11 9.21
C SER A 16 -20.82 -14.23 10.18
N ARG A 17 -19.99 -15.28 10.10
CA ARG A 17 -18.68 -15.37 10.79
C ARG A 17 -17.47 -15.33 9.84
N GLY A 18 -17.67 -15.23 8.53
CA GLY A 18 -16.64 -15.34 7.49
C GLY A 18 -16.24 -14.02 6.82
N PHE A 19 -16.67 -12.86 7.31
CA PHE A 19 -16.20 -11.59 6.77
C PHE A 19 -14.75 -11.34 7.20
N SER A 20 -13.81 -11.63 6.29
CA SER A 20 -12.44 -11.10 6.19
C SER A 20 -11.27 -12.09 6.40
N GLN A 21 -11.34 -13.33 5.92
CA GLN A 21 -10.10 -14.08 5.66
C GLN A 21 -9.95 -14.34 4.16
N ILE A 22 -8.85 -13.85 3.59
CA ILE A 22 -8.50 -14.13 2.20
C ILE A 22 -8.24 -15.65 2.09
N PRO A 23 -8.93 -16.38 1.19
CA PRO A 23 -8.85 -17.84 1.11
C PRO A 23 -7.59 -18.28 0.34
N VAL A 24 -6.41 -18.07 0.93
CA VAL A 24 -5.11 -18.34 0.31
C VAL A 24 -5.01 -19.76 -0.23
N GLU A 25 -5.41 -20.76 0.55
CA GLU A 25 -5.30 -22.17 0.14
C GLU A 25 -6.24 -22.53 -1.01
N THR A 26 -7.38 -21.85 -1.16
CA THR A 26 -8.24 -21.99 -2.34
C THR A 26 -7.53 -21.45 -3.57
N TYR A 27 -6.90 -20.28 -3.47
CA TYR A 27 -6.13 -19.71 -4.58
C TYR A 27 -4.91 -20.56 -4.93
N ARG A 28 -4.25 -21.13 -3.92
CA ARG A 28 -3.10 -22.03 -4.11
C ARG A 28 -3.51 -23.24 -4.94
N LYS A 29 -4.62 -23.90 -4.61
CA LYS A 29 -5.17 -25.02 -5.38
C LYS A 29 -5.56 -24.62 -6.80
N GLU A 30 -6.30 -23.52 -6.95
CA GLU A 30 -6.69 -22.98 -8.27
C GLU A 30 -5.47 -22.73 -9.18
N ILE A 31 -4.38 -22.20 -8.62
CA ILE A 31 -3.15 -21.92 -9.38
C ILE A 31 -2.36 -23.19 -9.65
N GLN A 32 -2.30 -24.15 -8.71
CA GLN A 32 -1.63 -25.45 -8.91
C GLN A 32 -2.22 -26.26 -10.08
N GLU A 33 -3.51 -26.10 -10.36
CA GLU A 33 -4.21 -26.80 -11.45
C GLU A 33 -3.87 -26.23 -12.85
N LEU A 34 -3.23 -25.05 -12.94
CA LEU A 34 -2.82 -24.46 -14.21
C LEU A 34 -1.65 -25.27 -14.78
N SER A 35 -1.89 -25.99 -15.88
CA SER A 35 -0.93 -26.96 -16.43
C SER A 35 -0.16 -26.46 -17.65
N SER A 36 -0.58 -25.32 -18.22
CA SER A 36 -0.02 -24.79 -19.46
C SER A 36 0.20 -23.27 -19.44
N LYS A 37 1.13 -22.80 -20.28
CA LYS A 37 1.37 -21.36 -20.50
C LYS A 37 0.09 -20.61 -20.91
N LYS A 38 -0.80 -21.26 -21.67
CA LYS A 38 -2.08 -20.68 -22.08
C LYS A 38 -2.99 -20.45 -20.87
N GLU A 39 -3.11 -21.43 -19.99
CA GLU A 39 -3.92 -21.33 -18.77
C GLU A 39 -3.36 -20.27 -17.81
N ILE A 40 -2.04 -20.22 -17.63
CA ILE A 40 -1.36 -19.19 -16.84
C ILE A 40 -1.65 -17.78 -17.42
N ASN A 41 -1.55 -17.60 -18.74
CA ASN A 41 -1.87 -16.33 -19.38
C ASN A 41 -3.36 -15.94 -19.21
N THR A 42 -4.27 -16.91 -19.34
CA THR A 42 -5.69 -16.68 -19.05
C THR A 42 -5.90 -16.26 -17.59
N TYR A 43 -5.17 -16.87 -16.66
CA TYR A 43 -5.20 -16.49 -15.26
C TYR A 43 -4.72 -15.06 -15.03
N TRP A 44 -3.59 -14.66 -15.63
CA TRP A 44 -3.11 -13.28 -15.59
C TRP A 44 -4.16 -12.28 -16.08
N ASN A 45 -4.80 -12.57 -17.22
CA ASN A 45 -5.86 -11.71 -17.76
C ASN A 45 -7.06 -11.60 -16.81
N LYS A 46 -7.44 -12.69 -16.14
CA LYS A 46 -8.47 -12.68 -15.10
C LYS A 46 -8.08 -11.75 -13.94
N LEU A 47 -6.83 -11.83 -13.46
CA LEU A 47 -6.36 -10.96 -12.37
C LEU A 47 -6.27 -9.49 -12.79
N THR A 48 -5.84 -9.20 -14.03
CA THR A 48 -5.87 -7.83 -14.60
C THR A 48 -7.30 -7.29 -14.67
N LYS A 49 -8.26 -8.12 -15.06
CA LYS A 49 -9.68 -7.75 -15.07
C LYS A 49 -10.19 -7.41 -13.67
N ILE A 50 -9.84 -8.21 -12.66
CA ILE A 50 -10.18 -7.93 -11.26
C ILE A 50 -9.61 -6.58 -10.83
N ASP A 51 -8.36 -6.30 -11.16
CA ASP A 51 -7.71 -5.03 -10.83
C ASP A 51 -8.41 -3.83 -11.51
N GLN A 52 -8.53 -3.87 -12.84
CA GLN A 52 -8.95 -2.71 -13.62
C GLN A 52 -10.47 -2.49 -13.62
N GLU A 53 -11.27 -3.55 -13.52
CA GLU A 53 -12.73 -3.45 -13.62
C GLU A 53 -13.44 -3.56 -12.26
N VAL A 54 -12.84 -4.25 -11.28
CA VAL A 54 -13.47 -4.46 -9.96
C VAL A 54 -12.84 -3.58 -8.90
N LEU A 55 -11.51 -3.60 -8.74
CA LEU A 55 -10.82 -2.82 -7.70
C LEU A 55 -10.94 -1.32 -7.95
N VAL A 56 -10.66 -0.84 -9.17
CA VAL A 56 -10.73 0.59 -9.51
C VAL A 56 -12.14 1.17 -9.29
N ASN A 57 -13.18 0.34 -9.41
CA ASN A 57 -14.58 0.74 -9.22
C ASN A 57 -15.11 0.47 -7.80
N ALA A 58 -14.30 -0.07 -6.89
CA ALA A 58 -14.71 -0.35 -5.52
C ALA A 58 -14.78 0.94 -4.68
N THR A 59 -15.98 1.28 -4.21
CA THR A 59 -16.21 2.49 -3.40
C THR A 59 -16.01 2.27 -1.91
N ASP A 60 -16.20 1.04 -1.42
CA ASP A 60 -15.90 0.67 -0.04
C ASP A 60 -14.40 0.34 0.12
N LEU A 61 -13.72 1.13 0.96
CA LEU A 61 -12.27 1.01 1.15
C LEU A 61 -11.85 -0.33 1.74
N LYS A 62 -12.67 -0.93 2.61
CA LYS A 62 -12.35 -2.23 3.20
C LYS A 62 -12.40 -3.33 2.14
N THR A 63 -13.39 -3.28 1.26
CA THR A 63 -13.54 -4.16 0.11
C THR A 63 -12.41 -3.94 -0.89
N ALA A 64 -12.10 -2.70 -1.25
CA ALA A 64 -11.00 -2.37 -2.14
C ALA A 64 -9.66 -2.94 -1.64
N ASP A 65 -9.33 -2.73 -0.36
CA ASP A 65 -8.09 -3.25 0.22
C ASP A 65 -8.03 -4.78 0.23
N SER A 66 -9.16 -5.44 0.54
CA SER A 66 -9.27 -6.89 0.48
C SER A 66 -9.05 -7.43 -0.94
N ILE A 67 -9.64 -6.79 -1.96
CA ILE A 67 -9.46 -7.16 -3.37
C ILE A 67 -8.01 -6.95 -3.79
N SER A 68 -7.43 -5.78 -3.50
CA SER A 68 -6.05 -5.44 -3.85
C SER A 68 -5.06 -6.45 -3.25
N ILE A 69 -5.15 -6.74 -1.95
CA ILE A 69 -4.26 -7.70 -1.29
C ILE A 69 -4.52 -9.13 -1.78
N SER A 70 -5.77 -9.51 -2.03
CA SER A 70 -6.10 -10.80 -2.64
C SER A 70 -5.44 -10.97 -4.02
N ASN A 71 -5.42 -9.91 -4.84
CA ASN A 71 -4.79 -9.92 -6.16
C ASN A 71 -3.26 -10.00 -6.07
N MET A 72 -2.66 -9.29 -5.11
CA MET A 72 -1.24 -9.41 -4.78
C MET A 72 -0.88 -10.83 -4.37
N ILE A 73 -1.64 -11.46 -3.46
CA ILE A 73 -1.41 -12.84 -2.99
C ILE A 73 -1.48 -13.83 -4.15
N ARG A 74 -2.50 -13.74 -5.02
CA ARG A 74 -2.59 -14.61 -6.21
C ARG A 74 -1.41 -14.44 -7.14
N THR A 75 -0.93 -13.21 -7.31
CA THR A 75 0.28 -12.95 -8.09
C THR A 75 1.51 -13.60 -7.47
N VAL A 76 1.69 -13.47 -6.16
CA VAL A 76 2.78 -14.14 -5.41
C VAL A 76 2.71 -15.65 -5.61
N LEU A 77 1.51 -16.25 -5.48
CA LEU A 77 1.29 -17.68 -5.65
C LEU A 77 1.65 -18.17 -7.06
N VAL A 78 1.38 -17.39 -8.12
CA VAL A 78 1.83 -17.75 -9.48
C VAL A 78 3.35 -17.89 -9.53
N PHE A 79 4.09 -16.96 -8.93
CA PHE A 79 5.55 -17.04 -8.85
C PHE A 79 6.04 -18.19 -7.95
N GLU A 80 5.37 -18.47 -6.84
CA GLU A 80 5.74 -19.57 -5.93
C GLU A 80 5.53 -20.96 -6.56
N ILE A 81 4.45 -21.12 -7.33
CA ILE A 81 4.03 -22.42 -7.87
C ILE A 81 4.66 -22.70 -9.23
N HIS A 82 4.64 -21.70 -10.13
CA HIS A 82 5.03 -21.87 -11.55
C HIS A 82 6.35 -21.17 -11.89
N GLY A 83 7.06 -20.65 -10.89
CA GLY A 83 8.36 -20.03 -11.09
C GLY A 83 8.33 -18.69 -11.83
N MET A 84 9.51 -18.27 -12.29
CA MET A 84 9.72 -16.99 -12.95
C MET A 84 9.24 -16.99 -14.41
N GLU A 85 9.27 -18.15 -15.05
CA GLU A 85 8.82 -18.43 -16.41
C GLU A 85 7.31 -18.22 -16.62
N ALA A 86 6.54 -18.22 -15.52
CA ALA A 86 5.12 -17.92 -15.54
C ALA A 86 4.81 -16.43 -15.68
N TYR A 87 5.80 -15.55 -15.45
CA TYR A 87 5.63 -14.12 -15.67
C TYR A 87 5.41 -13.82 -17.15
N ASN A 88 4.42 -12.99 -17.44
CA ASN A 88 4.23 -12.41 -18.77
C ASN A 88 4.99 -11.07 -18.81
N PRO A 89 6.12 -10.96 -19.54
CA PRO A 89 6.89 -9.70 -19.60
C PRO A 89 6.10 -8.54 -20.19
N ASN A 90 5.08 -8.80 -21.02
CA ASN A 90 4.20 -7.75 -21.53
C ASN A 90 3.06 -7.41 -20.55
N GLY A 91 2.94 -8.15 -19.45
CA GLY A 91 1.93 -7.99 -18.43
C GLY A 91 2.30 -6.90 -17.42
N VAL A 92 1.39 -5.93 -17.26
CA VAL A 92 1.55 -4.81 -16.33
C VAL A 92 0.97 -5.10 -14.94
N LEU A 93 0.34 -6.27 -14.73
CA LEU A 93 -0.41 -6.54 -13.51
C LEU A 93 0.41 -6.38 -12.22
N PRO A 94 1.65 -6.90 -12.08
CA PRO A 94 2.40 -6.69 -10.85
C PRO A 94 2.62 -5.21 -10.52
N ILE A 95 2.78 -4.38 -11.57
CA ILE A 95 2.94 -2.93 -11.44
C ILE A 95 1.63 -2.28 -10.96
N LEU A 96 0.51 -2.69 -11.54
CA LEU A 96 -0.83 -2.21 -11.18
C LEU A 96 -1.21 -2.63 -9.76
N ASN A 97 -0.93 -3.87 -9.37
CA ASN A 97 -1.16 -4.36 -8.02
C ASN A 97 -0.46 -3.49 -6.97
N LEU A 98 0.76 -3.02 -7.24
CA LEU A 98 1.45 -2.06 -6.37
C LEU A 98 0.76 -0.68 -6.41
N ALA A 99 0.57 -0.14 -7.61
CA ALA A 99 0.09 1.22 -7.84
C ALA A 99 -1.33 1.46 -7.28
N HIS A 100 -2.18 0.45 -7.35
CA HIS A 100 -3.56 0.49 -6.87
C HIS A 100 -3.71 0.01 -5.42
N ASN A 101 -2.61 -0.36 -4.76
CA ASN A 101 -2.60 -0.67 -3.34
C ASN A 101 -2.22 0.57 -2.53
N TYR A 102 -3.11 1.02 -1.64
CA TYR A 102 -2.89 2.18 -0.77
C TYR A 102 -2.56 1.80 0.68
N ILE A 103 -1.99 0.61 0.90
CA ILE A 103 -1.51 0.15 2.21
C ILE A 103 0.01 0.03 2.14
N GLY A 104 0.72 1.00 2.73
CA GLY A 104 2.19 1.05 2.66
C GLY A 104 2.87 -0.26 3.06
N LYS A 105 2.43 -0.90 4.16
CA LYS A 105 2.97 -2.20 4.59
C LYS A 105 2.82 -3.31 3.53
N SER A 106 1.71 -3.32 2.79
CA SER A 106 1.50 -4.30 1.70
C SER A 106 2.40 -4.01 0.52
N GLN A 107 2.61 -2.74 0.15
CA GLN A 107 3.55 -2.37 -0.91
C GLN A 107 4.98 -2.82 -0.59
N LEU A 108 5.43 -2.62 0.66
CA LEU A 108 6.75 -3.08 1.10
C LEU A 108 6.87 -4.61 1.07
N ALA A 109 5.84 -5.31 1.57
CA ALA A 109 5.80 -6.77 1.53
C ALA A 109 5.84 -7.32 0.09
N TYR A 110 5.21 -6.61 -0.86
CA TYR A 110 5.11 -6.99 -2.26
C TYR A 110 6.34 -6.61 -3.09
N TRP A 111 7.18 -5.70 -2.60
CA TRP A 111 8.37 -5.20 -3.31
C TRP A 111 9.28 -6.29 -3.91
N PRO A 112 9.55 -7.43 -3.22
CA PRO A 112 10.35 -8.52 -3.79
C PRO A 112 9.79 -9.10 -5.10
N ILE A 113 8.46 -9.04 -5.31
CA ILE A 113 7.83 -9.45 -6.57
C ILE A 113 8.20 -8.47 -7.70
N LEU A 114 8.26 -7.18 -7.42
CA LEU A 114 8.68 -6.19 -8.42
C LEU A 114 10.17 -6.32 -8.77
N VAL A 115 11.02 -6.66 -7.80
CA VAL A 115 12.43 -6.98 -8.06
C VAL A 115 12.55 -8.21 -8.97
N LYS A 116 11.71 -9.24 -8.76
CA LYS A 116 11.64 -10.40 -9.66
C LYS A 116 11.22 -9.99 -11.07
N CYS A 117 10.18 -9.19 -11.22
CA CYS A 117 9.76 -8.68 -12.53
C CYS A 117 10.86 -7.85 -13.21
N ALA A 118 11.53 -6.95 -12.48
CA ALA A 118 12.59 -6.10 -13.01
C ALA A 118 13.78 -6.91 -13.55
N LYS A 119 14.12 -8.05 -12.91
CA LYS A 119 15.14 -8.97 -13.41
C LYS A 119 14.76 -9.65 -14.73
N LEU A 120 13.46 -9.82 -14.99
CA LEU A 120 12.95 -10.44 -16.22
C LEU A 120 12.72 -9.42 -17.36
N GLY A 121 12.66 -8.13 -17.03
CA GLY A 121 12.44 -7.05 -17.99
C GLY A 121 11.00 -7.00 -18.52
N GLY A 122 10.82 -6.29 -19.65
CA GLY A 122 9.52 -6.13 -20.31
C GLY A 122 8.80 -4.85 -19.88
N ALA A 123 7.48 -4.91 -19.70
CA ALA A 123 6.63 -3.77 -19.43
C ALA A 123 7.06 -2.98 -18.18
N ILE A 124 7.68 -3.66 -17.19
CA ILE A 124 8.20 -3.00 -15.99
C ILE A 124 9.29 -1.97 -16.29
N GLU A 125 10.03 -2.12 -17.38
CA GLU A 125 11.13 -1.21 -17.75
C GLU A 125 10.64 0.13 -18.30
N SER A 126 9.39 0.21 -18.77
CA SER A 126 8.87 1.39 -19.49
C SER A 126 7.51 1.88 -19.02
N PHE A 127 6.76 1.12 -18.22
CA PHE A 127 5.42 1.50 -17.78
C PHE A 127 5.47 2.65 -16.78
N GLY A 128 4.89 3.79 -17.16
CA GLY A 128 4.88 4.99 -16.32
C GLY A 128 6.25 5.66 -16.16
N GLY A 129 7.19 5.38 -17.08
CA GLY A 129 8.57 5.85 -17.03
C GLY A 129 9.56 4.69 -16.98
N LYS A 130 10.87 5.01 -16.92
CA LYS A 130 11.91 3.97 -16.76
C LYS A 130 11.88 3.39 -15.36
N TYR A 131 11.96 2.07 -15.22
CA TYR A 131 12.12 1.45 -13.90
C TYR A 131 13.28 2.12 -13.14
N PRO A 132 13.09 2.51 -11.86
CA PRO A 132 11.97 2.21 -10.98
C PRO A 132 10.96 3.37 -10.78
N ALA A 133 10.87 4.32 -11.73
CA ALA A 133 10.16 5.59 -11.55
C ALA A 133 8.73 5.42 -11.03
N TYR A 134 7.88 4.69 -11.75
CA TYR A 134 6.47 4.53 -11.39
C TYR A 134 6.28 3.72 -10.08
N GLN A 135 7.14 2.74 -9.83
CA GLN A 135 7.07 1.91 -8.63
C GLN A 135 7.49 2.70 -7.38
N LEU A 136 8.54 3.53 -7.49
CA LEU A 136 8.94 4.44 -6.41
C LEU A 136 7.91 5.54 -6.18
N GLU A 137 7.32 6.10 -7.24
CA GLU A 137 6.24 7.09 -7.13
C GLU A 137 5.10 6.54 -6.28
N SER A 138 4.65 5.32 -6.57
CA SER A 138 3.58 4.64 -5.82
C SER A 138 3.89 4.49 -4.33
N VAL A 139 5.11 4.04 -3.99
CA VAL A 139 5.53 3.89 -2.58
C VAL A 139 5.63 5.26 -1.90
N SER A 140 6.27 6.23 -2.54
CA SER A 140 6.49 7.57 -2.00
C SER A 140 5.18 8.31 -1.74
N LEU A 141 4.25 8.28 -2.69
CA LEU A 141 2.93 8.89 -2.53
C LEU A 141 2.13 8.21 -1.41
N THR A 142 2.22 6.89 -1.29
CA THR A 142 1.46 6.15 -0.27
C THR A 142 1.92 6.51 1.14
N PHE A 143 3.23 6.60 1.38
CA PHE A 143 3.76 6.89 2.71
C PHE A 143 3.78 8.39 3.06
N TYR A 144 4.08 9.25 2.07
CA TYR A 144 4.44 10.65 2.34
C TYR A 144 3.63 11.66 1.53
N ASN A 145 2.80 11.21 0.59
CA ASN A 145 2.20 12.05 -0.45
C ASN A 145 3.26 12.89 -1.19
N TYR A 146 4.48 12.39 -1.37
CA TYR A 146 5.57 13.11 -2.05
C TYR A 146 5.80 12.52 -3.44
N SER A 147 5.77 13.35 -4.47
CA SER A 147 6.05 12.92 -5.84
C SER A 147 7.55 12.86 -6.09
N LEU A 148 7.96 11.78 -6.73
CA LEU A 148 9.29 11.50 -7.23
C LEU A 148 9.40 11.75 -8.74
N PHE A 149 8.37 12.30 -9.38
CA PHE A 149 8.44 12.69 -10.78
C PHE A 149 9.62 13.66 -11.03
N ASN A 150 10.46 13.33 -12.02
CA ASN A 150 11.72 14.04 -12.32
C ASN A 150 12.70 14.12 -11.13
N GLN A 151 12.73 13.12 -10.25
CA GLN A 151 13.66 13.02 -9.12
C GLN A 151 14.62 11.82 -9.29
N GLU A 152 15.01 11.48 -10.52
CA GLU A 152 15.88 10.34 -10.86
C GLU A 152 17.16 10.25 -10.01
N PRO A 153 17.84 11.36 -9.66
CA PRO A 153 19.02 11.31 -8.80
C PRO A 153 18.77 10.67 -7.42
N LYS A 154 17.52 10.68 -6.92
CA LYS A 154 17.16 10.07 -5.64
C LYS A 154 16.99 8.55 -5.73
N TYR A 155 16.65 8.02 -6.91
CA TYR A 155 16.19 6.64 -7.05
C TYR A 155 17.18 5.58 -6.52
N PRO A 156 18.50 5.65 -6.78
CA PRO A 156 19.42 4.61 -6.31
C PRO A 156 19.37 4.41 -4.78
N LYS A 157 19.39 5.51 -4.02
CA LYS A 157 19.33 5.48 -2.56
C LYS A 157 17.98 4.96 -2.04
N LEU A 158 16.88 5.34 -2.69
CA LEU A 158 15.54 4.86 -2.29
C LEU A 158 15.38 3.36 -2.58
N ILE A 159 15.96 2.85 -3.65
CA ILE A 159 15.96 1.42 -3.98
C ILE A 159 16.79 0.63 -2.98
N GLU A 160 17.98 1.10 -2.62
CA GLU A 160 18.82 0.47 -1.60
C GLU A 160 18.04 0.29 -0.29
N ARG A 161 17.35 1.34 0.17
CA ARG A 161 16.50 1.28 1.37
C ARG A 161 15.37 0.24 1.26
N LEU A 162 14.77 0.07 0.09
CA LEU A 162 13.73 -0.93 -0.12
C LEU A 162 14.28 -2.36 -0.20
N GLN A 163 15.52 -2.53 -0.65
CA GLN A 163 16.20 -3.84 -0.70
C GLN A 163 16.60 -4.33 0.69
N ASP A 164 16.85 -3.42 1.63
CA ASP A 164 17.15 -3.76 3.03
C ASP A 164 15.94 -4.31 3.79
N ILE A 165 14.73 -4.14 3.26
CA ILE A 165 13.50 -4.64 3.87
C ILE A 165 13.41 -6.15 3.64
N LYS A 166 13.59 -6.91 4.72
CA LYS A 166 13.45 -8.36 4.71
C LYS A 166 11.99 -8.75 4.83
N THR A 167 11.50 -9.51 3.85
CA THR A 167 10.18 -10.14 3.88
C THR A 167 10.37 -11.64 3.76
N ASP A 168 10.33 -12.34 4.90
CA ASP A 168 10.59 -13.78 4.94
C ASP A 168 9.49 -14.59 4.25
N ASN A 169 8.22 -14.25 4.51
CA ASN A 169 7.05 -14.80 3.82
C ASN A 169 6.17 -13.68 3.29
N THR A 170 6.15 -13.48 1.97
CA THR A 170 5.38 -12.42 1.31
C THR A 170 3.88 -12.54 1.56
N ILE A 171 3.31 -13.74 1.53
CA ILE A 171 1.86 -13.94 1.71
C ILE A 171 1.45 -13.60 3.14
N ASP A 172 2.20 -14.09 4.14
CA ASP A 172 1.91 -13.79 5.54
C ASP A 172 2.06 -12.28 5.83
N ALA A 173 3.08 -11.64 5.27
CA ALA A 173 3.29 -10.20 5.40
C ALA A 173 2.12 -9.39 4.78
N LEU A 174 1.59 -9.82 3.63
CA LEU A 174 0.42 -9.22 2.99
C LEU A 174 -0.85 -9.38 3.84
N LEU A 175 -1.07 -10.55 4.43
CA LEU A 175 -2.19 -10.80 5.34
C LEU A 175 -2.09 -9.95 6.61
N ASN A 176 -0.89 -9.88 7.20
CA ASN A 176 -0.61 -9.06 8.38
C ASN A 176 -0.83 -7.56 8.09
N ALA A 177 -0.47 -7.10 6.90
CA ALA A 177 -0.71 -5.72 6.49
C ALA A 177 -2.22 -5.41 6.39
N LEU A 178 -3.04 -6.34 5.87
CA LEU A 178 -4.50 -6.19 5.86
C LEU A 178 -5.09 -6.17 7.27
N GLU A 179 -4.64 -7.08 8.13
CA GLU A 179 -5.09 -7.14 9.53
C GLU A 179 -4.74 -5.85 10.27
N HIS A 180 -3.51 -5.36 10.09
CA HIS A 180 -3.08 -4.07 10.64
C HIS A 180 -3.97 -2.92 10.15
N GLN A 181 -4.25 -2.85 8.85
CA GLN A 181 -5.14 -1.82 8.31
C GLN A 181 -6.56 -1.91 8.91
N ASN A 182 -7.06 -3.11 9.16
CA ASN A 182 -8.36 -3.31 9.83
C ASN A 182 -8.34 -2.86 11.29
N LYS A 183 -7.23 -3.06 12.01
CA LYS A 183 -7.05 -2.53 13.37
C LYS A 183 -7.05 -1.01 13.37
N LEU A 184 -6.36 -0.38 12.42
CA LEU A 184 -6.35 1.08 12.25
C LEU A 184 -7.75 1.65 12.01
N ARG A 185 -8.59 0.98 11.20
CA ARG A 185 -9.99 1.40 10.97
C ARG A 185 -10.88 1.35 12.20
N ALA A 186 -10.52 0.57 13.21
CA ALA A 186 -11.28 0.48 14.45
C ALA A 186 -10.98 1.62 15.43
N LEU A 187 -9.92 2.40 15.16
CA LEU A 187 -9.57 3.57 15.96
C LEU A 187 -10.54 4.72 15.66
N ASN A 188 -10.88 5.47 16.72
CA ASN A 188 -11.69 6.69 16.60
C ASN A 188 -10.79 7.92 16.76
N GLU A 189 -11.09 8.97 16.02
CA GLU A 189 -10.39 10.26 16.17
C GLU A 189 -10.77 10.92 17.50
N VAL A 190 -9.78 11.37 18.25
CA VAL A 190 -9.94 12.07 19.54
C VAL A 190 -9.78 13.57 19.34
N SER A 191 -8.74 13.99 18.61
CA SER A 191 -8.50 15.41 18.32
C SER A 191 -7.67 15.60 17.07
N VAL A 192 -7.93 16.68 16.35
CA VAL A 192 -7.08 17.17 15.26
C VAL A 192 -6.04 18.13 15.84
N LEU A 193 -4.76 17.94 15.51
CA LEU A 193 -3.69 18.85 15.91
C LEU A 193 -3.67 20.08 14.99
N ASN A 194 -3.44 19.85 13.70
CA ASN A 194 -3.52 20.84 12.64
C ASN A 194 -3.89 20.14 11.32
N GLU A 195 -4.29 20.93 10.34
CA GLU A 195 -4.63 20.51 8.99
C GLU A 195 -3.83 21.32 7.97
N TRP A 196 -3.39 20.66 6.90
CA TRP A 196 -2.62 21.27 5.81
C TRP A 196 -3.19 20.84 4.47
N TYR A 197 -3.01 21.67 3.46
CA TYR A 197 -3.30 21.27 2.09
C TYR A 197 -2.38 20.12 1.66
N LEU A 198 -2.94 19.18 0.91
CA LEU A 198 -2.15 18.14 0.26
C LEU A 198 -1.21 18.81 -0.75
N GLN A 199 0.08 18.56 -0.58
CA GLN A 199 1.13 18.99 -1.48
C GLN A 199 1.98 17.78 -1.80
N SER A 200 2.14 17.47 -3.08
CA SER A 200 3.04 16.40 -3.55
C SER A 200 4.30 16.91 -4.22
N ALA A 201 4.37 18.21 -4.48
CA ALA A 201 5.55 18.93 -4.93
C ALA A 201 5.59 20.31 -4.24
N THR A 202 6.74 20.97 -4.26
CA THR A 202 6.94 22.27 -3.60
C THR A 202 6.11 23.40 -4.20
N ASP A 203 5.72 23.29 -5.47
CA ASP A 203 5.05 24.30 -6.28
C ASP A 203 3.56 23.99 -6.54
N ARG A 204 3.02 22.92 -5.92
CA ARG A 204 1.66 22.44 -6.19
C ARG A 204 0.88 22.21 -4.91
N ILE A 205 -0.18 23.00 -4.72
CA ILE A 205 -1.16 22.89 -3.64
C ILE A 205 -2.44 22.29 -4.22
N ASP A 206 -2.92 21.18 -3.62
CA ASP A 206 -4.23 20.58 -3.91
C ASP A 206 -5.30 21.22 -3.02
N GLU A 207 -6.54 21.26 -3.47
CA GLU A 207 -7.68 21.78 -2.70
C GLU A 207 -8.02 20.92 -1.48
N LYS A 208 -7.61 19.65 -1.53
CA LYS A 208 -7.85 18.68 -0.46
C LYS A 208 -6.80 18.79 0.64
N THR A 209 -7.13 18.27 1.82
CA THR A 209 -6.30 18.38 3.01
C THR A 209 -5.86 17.03 3.58
N PHE A 210 -4.87 17.09 4.46
CA PHE A 210 -4.53 16.04 5.41
C PHE A 210 -4.23 16.66 6.77
N SER A 211 -4.37 15.87 7.83
CA SER A 211 -4.18 16.34 9.19
C SER A 211 -3.30 15.42 10.01
N PHE A 212 -2.73 15.98 11.07
CA PHE A 212 -2.19 15.18 12.16
C PHE A 212 -3.27 15.05 13.22
N VAL A 213 -3.56 13.82 13.65
CA VAL A 213 -4.66 13.52 14.57
C VAL A 213 -4.18 12.63 15.70
N ILE A 214 -4.75 12.82 16.89
CA ILE A 214 -4.66 11.88 18.00
C ILE A 214 -5.83 10.91 17.89
N MET A 215 -5.55 9.61 17.93
CA MET A 215 -6.57 8.56 17.86
C MET A 215 -6.86 7.96 19.25
N SER A 216 -7.87 7.09 19.34
CA SER A 216 -8.36 6.50 20.59
C SER A 216 -7.35 5.63 21.34
N ASP A 217 -6.23 5.28 20.72
CA ASP A 217 -5.09 4.60 21.36
C ASP A 217 -4.02 5.59 21.86
N ASN A 218 -4.35 6.89 21.86
CA ASN A 218 -3.53 8.01 22.31
C ASN A 218 -2.22 8.22 21.50
N ASN A 219 -2.13 7.64 20.30
CA ASN A 219 -1.01 7.86 19.38
C ASN A 219 -1.36 8.94 18.33
N VAL A 220 -0.31 9.51 17.71
CA VAL A 220 -0.43 10.50 16.62
C VAL A 220 -0.42 9.78 15.27
N TYR A 221 -1.24 10.25 14.34
CA TYR A 221 -1.37 9.70 12.99
C TYR A 221 -1.41 10.82 11.95
N THR A 222 -0.90 10.56 10.75
CA THR A 222 -1.36 11.30 9.57
C THR A 222 -2.74 10.75 9.21
N LYS A 223 -3.68 11.63 8.87
CA LYS A 223 -5.00 11.28 8.34
C LYS A 223 -5.21 12.00 7.03
N SER A 224 -5.48 11.24 5.98
CA SER A 224 -5.92 11.78 4.70
C SER A 224 -7.08 10.94 4.18
N TYR A 225 -8.15 11.63 3.78
CA TYR A 225 -9.43 11.02 3.41
C TYR A 225 -10.00 10.14 4.54
N ARG A 226 -9.80 8.81 4.44
CA ARG A 226 -10.26 7.79 5.38
C ARG A 226 -9.15 6.81 5.75
N ARG A 227 -7.90 7.17 5.48
CA ARG A 227 -6.72 6.38 5.82
C ARG A 227 -5.93 7.12 6.88
N ILE A 228 -5.39 6.35 7.81
CA ILE A 228 -4.48 6.83 8.83
C ILE A 228 -3.16 6.07 8.76
N GLN A 229 -2.06 6.75 9.06
CA GLN A 229 -0.74 6.12 9.21
C GLN A 229 -0.13 6.60 10.52
N LYS A 230 0.34 5.67 11.35
CA LYS A 230 0.89 5.99 12.65
C LYS A 230 2.18 6.79 12.50
N LEU A 231 2.33 7.79 13.35
CA LEU A 231 3.55 8.58 13.50
C LEU A 231 4.26 8.19 14.79
N GLU A 232 5.56 7.93 14.69
CA GLU A 232 6.47 7.71 15.81
C GLU A 232 7.17 9.03 16.13
N LEU A 233 7.10 9.48 17.38
CA LEU A 233 7.88 10.61 17.86
C LEU A 233 9.34 10.17 17.96
N VAL A 234 10.22 10.82 17.19
CA VAL A 234 11.65 10.51 17.13
C VAL A 234 12.44 11.47 18.01
N ASP A 235 12.04 12.74 18.03
CA ASP A 235 12.71 13.78 18.81
C ASP A 235 11.73 14.92 19.15
N SER A 236 12.02 15.69 20.18
CA SER A 236 11.24 16.85 20.59
C SER A 236 12.12 17.86 21.31
N ASN A 237 11.94 19.14 20.98
CA ASN A 237 12.56 20.24 21.69
C ASN A 237 11.51 21.34 22.00
N SER A 238 11.97 22.51 22.43
CA SER A 238 11.10 23.65 22.78
C SER A 238 10.39 24.29 21.59
N GLU A 239 10.82 24.01 20.36
CA GLU A 239 10.31 24.66 19.14
C GLU A 239 9.50 23.71 18.25
N ALA A 240 9.85 22.42 18.23
CA ALA A 240 9.25 21.45 17.33
C ALA A 240 9.28 20.00 17.87
N LYS A 241 8.42 19.18 17.27
CA LYS A 241 8.41 17.71 17.38
C LYS A 241 8.78 17.10 16.04
N ILE A 242 9.61 16.07 16.06
CA ILE A 242 10.03 15.33 14.86
C ILE A 242 9.34 13.98 14.85
N TYR A 243 8.56 13.71 13.81
CA TYR A 243 7.84 12.46 13.63
C TYR A 243 8.37 11.69 12.42
N LYS A 244 8.31 10.36 12.51
CA LYS A 244 8.53 9.46 11.37
C LYS A 244 7.27 8.62 11.15
N VAL A 245 6.94 8.31 9.90
CA VAL A 245 5.89 7.32 9.61
C VAL A 245 6.34 5.94 10.10
N GLU A 246 5.48 5.27 10.88
CA GLU A 246 5.74 3.92 11.38
C GLU A 246 6.03 2.97 10.19
N ASN A 247 7.18 2.31 10.23
CA ASN A 247 7.68 1.46 9.13
C ASN A 247 7.88 2.20 7.79
N GLY A 248 8.04 3.52 7.80
CA GLY A 248 8.36 4.32 6.60
C GLY A 248 9.71 3.91 5.99
N PRO A 249 9.78 3.64 4.66
CA PRO A 249 10.94 2.98 4.05
C PRO A 249 12.16 3.89 3.85
N PHE A 250 11.96 5.20 3.70
CA PHE A 250 13.01 6.11 3.24
C PHE A 250 13.70 6.91 4.36
N GLY A 251 13.25 6.75 5.61
CA GLY A 251 13.80 7.48 6.75
C GLY A 251 13.42 8.96 6.80
N TRP A 252 12.51 9.41 5.93
CA TRP A 252 12.01 10.77 5.90
C TRP A 252 11.16 11.08 7.13
N LYS A 253 11.18 12.35 7.52
CA LYS A 253 10.60 12.81 8.79
C LYS A 253 9.73 14.04 8.57
N TYR A 254 8.73 14.19 9.41
CA TYR A 254 7.96 15.40 9.56
C TYR A 254 8.51 16.24 10.70
N VAL A 255 8.81 17.51 10.44
CA VAL A 255 9.14 18.51 11.47
C VAL A 255 7.90 19.35 11.70
N TYR A 256 7.28 19.18 12.88
CA TYR A 256 6.05 19.83 13.29
C TYR A 256 6.34 20.89 14.36
N GLY A 257 6.23 22.16 13.97
CA GLY A 257 6.48 23.30 14.85
C GLY A 257 5.32 23.57 15.80
N ASN A 258 5.63 24.18 16.96
CA ASN A 258 4.61 24.58 17.95
C ASN A 258 3.64 25.65 17.44
N ASP A 259 3.97 26.32 16.33
CA ASP A 259 3.14 27.28 15.61
C ASP A 259 2.19 26.64 14.58
N GLY A 260 2.21 25.30 14.46
CA GLY A 260 1.46 24.57 13.44
C GLY A 260 2.17 24.45 12.08
N SER A 261 3.40 24.95 11.95
CA SER A 261 4.20 24.73 10.74
C SER A 261 4.54 23.25 10.56
N LEU A 262 4.57 22.78 9.30
CA LEU A 262 4.92 21.41 8.99
C LEU A 262 5.83 21.35 7.76
N ARG A 263 6.90 20.56 7.88
CA ARG A 263 7.82 20.26 6.77
C ARG A 263 8.10 18.77 6.70
N LEU A 264 8.14 18.21 5.49
CA LEU A 264 8.72 16.89 5.22
C LEU A 264 10.19 17.07 4.87
N ILE A 265 11.07 16.32 5.52
CA ILE A 265 12.52 16.34 5.29
C ILE A 265 13.05 14.95 4.94
N ASP A 266 14.12 14.89 4.16
CA ASP A 266 14.83 13.64 3.88
C ASP A 266 15.78 13.23 5.02
N ASP A 267 16.51 12.12 4.83
CA ASP A 267 17.44 11.58 5.83
C ASP A 267 18.76 12.38 5.94
N ALA A 268 18.96 13.38 5.08
CA ALA A 268 20.03 14.37 5.15
C ALA A 268 19.49 15.76 5.58
N ASP A 269 18.29 15.80 6.15
CA ASP A 269 17.58 16.98 6.63
C ASP A 269 17.29 18.05 5.55
N ASN A 270 17.31 17.68 4.26
CA ASN A 270 16.87 18.57 3.19
C ASN A 270 15.35 18.67 3.19
N ILE A 271 14.82 19.88 3.02
CA ILE A 271 13.37 20.10 2.90
C ILE A 271 12.86 19.53 1.58
N LEU A 272 11.94 18.57 1.69
CA LEU A 272 11.22 17.98 0.56
C LEU A 272 9.94 18.76 0.26
N ILE A 273 9.18 19.10 1.31
CA ILE A 273 7.96 19.90 1.22
C ILE A 273 7.87 20.81 2.44
N GLN A 274 7.46 22.06 2.22
CA GLN A 274 6.91 22.92 3.25
C GLN A 274 5.40 23.05 3.04
N TYR A 275 4.63 22.54 3.99
CA TYR A 275 3.18 22.45 3.86
C TYR A 275 2.50 23.76 4.25
N THR A 276 1.45 24.09 3.51
CA THR A 276 0.60 25.25 3.73
C THR A 276 -0.50 24.86 4.70
N LEU A 277 -0.59 25.58 5.82
CA LEU A 277 -1.63 25.39 6.82
C LEU A 277 -3.01 25.67 6.18
N ALA A 278 -3.96 24.76 6.38
CA ALA A 278 -5.36 24.97 6.01
C ALA A 278 -6.05 25.68 7.17
N ASN A 279 -6.68 26.83 6.89
CA ASN A 279 -7.39 27.65 7.87
C ASN A 279 -8.86 27.26 7.98
#